data_AF-B9RKT9-F1
#
_entry.id   AF-B9RKT9-F1
#
_cell.length_a   1.000
_cell.length_b   1.000
_cell.length_c   1.000
_cell.angle_alpha   90.00
_cell.angle_beta   90.00
_cell.angle_gamma   90.00
#
_symmetry.space_group_name_H-M   'P 1'
#
loop_
_entity.id
_entity.type
_entity.pdbx_description
1 polymer ?
#
loop_
_entity_poly.entity_id
_entity_poly.type
_entity_poly.pdbx_seq_one_letter_code
_entity_poly.pdbx_strand_id
1 'polypeptide(L)'
;MEKIKEEEENKSWQERKRIKRGELSCMLNTELSAVLAVIQRPHDPNNSLLPQLESYDTSILHSLKSLRALIFNPQQEWRTIDPSVYIYPFLDVTQSDDIPATATSVSLSAISKILKLHVFYEKTPGAKDAINSIITGIASCRLERTDHSTEDAVRMRILQALTSIIKHRASVLLTDHAVCTIVNTCFQVVQQSTHRADLLQRGAKYAMREMIEIIFARLQDVEVKFEEDSESDTEDIDIGSNVDSGYGVRCIVDIFHFLCSLLNVVEVVESEGVSSQASDQNIQIFGLILINSAVELSGDAIGKHPKLLRMIQDDLFHHLIHYGISSSPLLLSLICSTVLNIYHSLCRFIRFQLEAFFGFVLLRTAGAGSPSQLQEVALEAIINFCRQLKFHS
;
A
#
# COMPACT_ATOMS: atom_id res chain seq x y z
N MET A 1 -2.76 -44.46 30.34
CA MET A 1 -3.16 -43.07 30.64
C MET A 1 -2.65 -42.09 29.58
N GLU A 2 -1.41 -42.23 29.09
CA GLU A 2 -0.89 -41.44 27.94
C GLU A 2 -1.65 -41.65 26.62
N LYS A 3 -1.95 -42.90 26.22
CA LYS A 3 -2.72 -43.18 24.99
C LYS A 3 -4.12 -42.55 24.97
N ILE A 4 -4.76 -42.39 26.13
CA ILE A 4 -6.10 -41.80 26.24
C ILE A 4 -6.02 -40.27 26.14
N LYS A 5 -4.97 -39.65 26.71
CA LYS A 5 -4.68 -38.21 26.54
C LYS A 5 -4.36 -37.86 25.08
N GLU A 6 -3.57 -38.69 24.39
CA GLU A 6 -3.24 -38.51 22.97
C GLU A 6 -4.48 -38.61 22.06
N GLU A 7 -5.38 -39.56 22.33
CA GLU A 7 -6.65 -39.66 21.58
C GLU A 7 -7.61 -38.50 21.87
N GLU A 8 -7.67 -37.99 23.10
CA GLU A 8 -8.49 -36.82 23.47
C GLU A 8 -7.95 -35.51 22.87
N GLU A 9 -6.63 -35.32 22.85
CA GLU A 9 -6.01 -34.17 22.19
C GLU A 9 -6.21 -34.22 20.67
N ASN A 10 -6.09 -35.39 20.06
CA ASN A 10 -6.32 -35.56 18.61
C ASN A 10 -7.79 -35.33 18.22
N LYS A 11 -8.75 -35.78 19.05
CA LYS A 11 -10.18 -35.47 18.88
C LYS A 11 -10.46 -33.97 19.04
N SER A 12 -9.87 -33.31 20.04
CA SER A 12 -9.98 -31.86 20.24
C SER A 12 -9.42 -31.06 19.06
N TRP A 13 -8.30 -31.51 18.51
CA TRP A 13 -7.68 -30.93 17.31
C TRP A 13 -8.55 -31.09 16.06
N GLN A 14 -9.11 -32.29 15.84
CA GLN A 14 -10.01 -32.56 14.72
C GLN A 14 -11.31 -31.76 14.82
N GLU A 15 -11.85 -31.58 16.02
CA GLU A 15 -13.06 -30.79 16.26
C GLU A 15 -12.81 -29.30 16.00
N ARG A 16 -11.69 -28.75 16.48
CA ARG A 16 -11.27 -27.38 16.15
C ARG A 16 -11.05 -27.17 14.66
N LYS A 17 -10.52 -28.17 13.95
CA LYS A 17 -10.35 -28.15 12.49
C LYS A 17 -11.71 -28.17 11.77
N ARG A 18 -12.69 -28.92 12.27
CA ARG A 18 -14.07 -28.98 11.73
C ARG A 18 -14.86 -27.69 11.95
N ILE A 19 -14.78 -27.09 13.13
CA ILE A 19 -15.46 -25.82 13.46
C ILE A 19 -14.93 -24.69 12.56
N LYS A 20 -13.61 -24.52 12.46
CA LYS A 20 -12.99 -23.53 11.57
C LYS A 20 -13.31 -23.76 10.08
N ARG A 21 -13.53 -25.01 9.69
CA ARG A 21 -13.91 -25.39 8.32
C ARG A 21 -15.37 -25.02 8.01
N GLY A 22 -16.28 -25.25 8.96
CA GLY A 22 -17.69 -24.86 8.86
C GLY A 22 -17.86 -23.33 8.83
N GLU A 23 -17.09 -22.61 9.64
CA GLU A 23 -17.06 -21.14 9.67
C GLU A 23 -16.69 -20.55 8.30
N LEU A 24 -15.67 -21.13 7.65
CA LEU A 24 -15.20 -20.67 6.35
C LEU A 24 -16.17 -20.98 5.20
N SER A 25 -16.69 -22.21 5.11
CA SER A 25 -17.71 -22.54 4.10
C SER A 25 -18.95 -21.68 4.26
N CYS A 26 -19.39 -21.42 5.50
CA CYS A 26 -20.53 -20.56 5.80
C CYS A 26 -20.25 -19.12 5.32
N MET A 27 -19.10 -18.55 5.68
CA MET A 27 -18.71 -17.20 5.27
C MET A 27 -18.63 -17.07 3.74
N LEU A 28 -17.92 -17.97 3.06
CA LEU A 28 -17.80 -17.93 1.60
C LEU A 28 -19.18 -18.03 0.93
N ASN A 29 -20.06 -18.90 1.44
CA ASN A 29 -21.42 -19.01 0.93
C ASN A 29 -22.24 -17.74 1.17
N THR A 30 -22.08 -17.08 2.33
CA THR A 30 -22.74 -15.81 2.64
C THR A 30 -22.29 -14.71 1.68
N GLU A 31 -20.98 -14.55 1.47
CA GLU A 31 -20.46 -13.54 0.55
C GLU A 31 -20.86 -13.83 -0.91
N LEU A 32 -20.75 -15.10 -1.34
CA LEU A 32 -21.18 -15.53 -2.67
C LEU A 32 -22.67 -15.25 -2.90
N SER A 33 -23.50 -15.54 -1.90
CA SER A 33 -24.95 -15.29 -1.97
C SER A 33 -25.25 -13.79 -2.05
N ALA A 34 -24.50 -12.96 -1.34
CA ALA A 34 -24.65 -11.51 -1.41
C ALA A 34 -24.31 -10.95 -2.81
N VAL A 35 -23.21 -11.41 -3.41
CA VAL A 35 -22.83 -11.03 -4.79
C VAL A 35 -23.90 -11.47 -5.79
N LEU A 36 -24.33 -12.73 -5.75
CA LEU A 36 -25.38 -13.24 -6.63
C LEU A 36 -26.69 -12.47 -6.47
N ALA A 37 -27.08 -12.11 -5.25
CA ALA A 37 -28.30 -11.36 -4.99
C ALA A 37 -28.28 -9.95 -5.60
N VAL A 38 -27.12 -9.30 -5.65
CA VAL A 38 -26.98 -7.97 -6.26
C VAL A 38 -26.94 -8.08 -7.79
N ILE A 39 -26.20 -9.04 -8.35
CA ILE A 39 -26.13 -9.26 -9.80
C ILE A 39 -27.50 -9.62 -10.39
N GLN A 40 -28.28 -10.45 -9.69
CA GLN A 40 -29.59 -10.89 -10.16
C GLN A 40 -30.72 -9.89 -9.90
N ARG A 41 -30.43 -8.74 -9.28
CA ARG A 41 -31.45 -7.74 -8.97
C ARG A 41 -31.91 -7.07 -10.27
N PRO A 42 -33.21 -7.07 -10.60
CA PRO A 42 -33.71 -6.37 -11.78
C PRO A 42 -33.48 -4.87 -11.62
N HIS A 43 -32.89 -4.25 -12.64
CA HIS A 43 -32.44 -2.85 -12.60
C HIS A 43 -33.60 -1.84 -12.65
N ASP A 44 -34.84 -2.28 -12.88
CA ASP A 44 -36.04 -1.44 -12.88
C ASP A 44 -37.30 -2.22 -12.42
N PRO A 45 -37.98 -1.81 -11.32
CA PRO A 45 -39.26 -2.40 -10.93
C PRO A 45 -40.45 -1.97 -11.81
N ASN A 46 -40.30 -0.87 -12.57
CA ASN A 46 -41.38 -0.28 -13.38
C ASN A 46 -41.46 -0.78 -14.83
N ASN A 47 -40.52 -1.62 -15.29
CA ASN A 47 -40.45 -2.07 -16.68
C ASN A 47 -40.75 -3.58 -16.84
N SER A 48 -41.72 -4.07 -16.07
CA SER A 48 -42.02 -5.49 -15.83
C SER A 48 -42.77 -6.22 -16.96
N LEU A 49 -42.65 -5.78 -18.22
CA LEU A 49 -43.36 -6.40 -19.35
C LEU A 49 -42.47 -6.93 -20.49
N LEU A 50 -41.15 -6.96 -20.33
CA LEU A 50 -40.26 -7.66 -21.26
C LEU A 50 -39.32 -8.59 -20.49
N PRO A 51 -39.15 -9.87 -20.91
CA PRO A 51 -38.07 -10.70 -20.39
C PRO A 51 -36.75 -10.17 -20.96
N GLN A 52 -36.18 -9.15 -20.32
CA GLN A 52 -34.79 -8.75 -20.55
C GLN A 52 -33.87 -9.77 -19.86
N LEU A 53 -33.81 -10.95 -20.46
CA LEU A 53 -32.80 -11.97 -20.19
C LEU A 53 -31.63 -11.78 -21.17
N GLU A 54 -31.10 -10.56 -21.25
CA GLU A 54 -29.89 -10.20 -21.97
C GLU A 54 -29.20 -9.15 -21.09
N SER A 55 -27.95 -9.23 -20.67
CA SER A 55 -26.87 -10.16 -20.95
C SER A 55 -25.81 -9.90 -19.87
N TYR A 56 -26.03 -10.34 -18.62
CA TYR A 56 -24.90 -10.42 -17.69
C TYR A 56 -24.05 -11.60 -18.11
N ASP A 57 -22.75 -11.39 -18.22
CA ASP A 57 -21.78 -12.32 -18.75
C ASP A 57 -22.01 -13.74 -18.19
N THR A 58 -22.53 -14.64 -19.03
CA THR A 58 -22.96 -15.99 -18.62
C THR A 58 -21.81 -16.76 -17.97
N SER A 59 -20.58 -16.38 -18.30
CA SER A 59 -19.33 -16.85 -17.74
C SER A 59 -19.20 -16.55 -16.23
N ILE A 60 -19.48 -15.31 -15.79
CA ILE A 60 -19.37 -14.88 -14.37
C ILE A 60 -20.39 -15.63 -13.52
N LEU A 61 -21.65 -15.71 -13.98
CA LEU A 61 -22.68 -16.47 -13.29
C LEU A 61 -22.36 -17.96 -13.21
N HIS A 62 -21.73 -18.52 -14.24
CA HIS A 62 -21.25 -19.89 -14.21
C HIS A 62 -20.12 -20.07 -13.19
N SER A 63 -19.11 -19.18 -13.20
CA SER A 63 -17.98 -19.15 -12.24
C SER A 63 -18.48 -19.12 -10.78
N LEU A 64 -19.43 -18.25 -10.46
CA LEU A 64 -20.05 -18.15 -9.14
C LEU A 64 -20.84 -19.42 -8.75
N LYS A 65 -21.55 -20.04 -9.70
CA LYS A 65 -22.27 -21.31 -9.46
C LYS A 65 -21.31 -22.48 -9.25
N SER A 66 -20.21 -22.54 -9.99
CA SER A 66 -19.15 -23.53 -9.80
C SER A 66 -18.52 -23.42 -8.41
N LEU A 67 -18.25 -22.19 -7.95
CA LEU A 67 -17.80 -21.96 -6.58
C LEU A 67 -18.83 -22.43 -5.55
N ARG A 68 -20.12 -22.16 -5.77
CA ARG A 68 -21.20 -22.64 -4.88
C ARG A 68 -21.18 -24.16 -4.74
N ALA A 69 -21.06 -24.88 -5.85
CA ALA A 69 -20.98 -26.34 -5.85
C ALA A 69 -19.77 -26.84 -5.04
N LEU A 70 -18.63 -26.17 -5.17
CA LEU A 70 -17.41 -26.48 -4.41
C LEU A 70 -17.58 -26.23 -2.91
N ILE A 71 -18.26 -25.15 -2.51
CA ILE A 71 -18.49 -24.82 -1.09
C ILE A 71 -19.30 -25.91 -0.38
N PHE A 72 -20.28 -26.51 -1.06
CA PHE A 72 -21.13 -27.56 -0.51
C PHE A 72 -20.51 -28.96 -0.55
N ASN A 73 -19.24 -29.10 -0.98
CA ASN A 73 -18.55 -30.37 -0.95
C ASN A 73 -18.14 -30.76 0.49
N PRO A 74 -18.68 -31.86 1.06
CA PRO A 74 -18.44 -32.25 2.45
C PRO A 74 -17.00 -32.70 2.75
N GLN A 75 -16.15 -32.94 1.73
CA GLN A 75 -14.74 -33.34 1.90
C GLN A 75 -13.71 -32.23 1.61
N GLN A 76 -14.16 -31.02 1.27
CA GLN A 76 -13.33 -29.87 0.93
C GLN A 76 -12.41 -29.32 2.06
N GLU A 77 -11.08 -29.45 1.93
CA GLU A 77 -10.10 -28.80 2.82
C GLU A 77 -9.60 -27.46 2.28
N TRP A 78 -10.19 -26.33 2.72
CA TRP A 78 -9.87 -25.00 2.18
C TRP A 78 -8.41 -24.56 2.21
N ARG A 79 -7.63 -25.03 3.18
CA ARG A 79 -6.21 -24.66 3.33
C ARG A 79 -5.28 -25.33 2.31
N THR A 80 -5.77 -26.36 1.62
CA THR A 80 -5.00 -27.11 0.61
C THR A 80 -5.47 -26.81 -0.82
N ILE A 81 -6.54 -26.03 -0.96
CA ILE A 81 -7.04 -25.59 -2.26
C ILE A 81 -6.25 -24.37 -2.67
N ASP A 82 -5.89 -24.33 -3.96
CA ASP A 82 -5.37 -23.13 -4.59
C ASP A 82 -6.33 -21.95 -4.36
N PRO A 83 -5.89 -20.86 -3.71
CA PRO A 83 -6.75 -19.72 -3.40
C PRO A 83 -7.43 -19.11 -4.60
N SER A 84 -6.80 -19.21 -5.77
CA SER A 84 -7.34 -18.78 -7.06
C SER A 84 -8.75 -19.33 -7.30
N VAL A 85 -9.01 -20.59 -6.94
CA VAL A 85 -10.28 -21.28 -7.22
C VAL A 85 -11.48 -20.58 -6.55
N TYR A 86 -11.30 -20.02 -5.36
CA TYR A 86 -12.38 -19.33 -4.63
C TYR A 86 -12.26 -17.81 -4.65
N ILE A 87 -11.21 -17.25 -5.26
CA ILE A 87 -10.99 -15.81 -5.37
C ILE A 87 -11.37 -15.30 -6.75
N TYR A 88 -11.00 -16.00 -7.83
CA TYR A 88 -11.32 -15.59 -9.21
C TYR A 88 -12.79 -15.28 -9.45
N PRO A 89 -13.76 -16.07 -8.94
CA PRO A 89 -15.18 -15.75 -9.14
C PRO A 89 -15.58 -14.37 -8.60
N PHE A 90 -14.89 -13.86 -7.57
CA PHE A 90 -15.09 -12.49 -7.08
C PHE A 90 -14.28 -11.46 -7.88
N LEU A 91 -13.08 -11.81 -8.37
CA LEU A 91 -12.27 -10.92 -9.20
C LEU A 91 -12.91 -10.68 -10.57
N ASP A 92 -13.47 -11.72 -11.19
CA ASP A 92 -14.22 -11.62 -12.45
C ASP A 92 -15.35 -10.59 -12.33
N VAL A 93 -16.04 -10.57 -11.18
CA VAL A 93 -17.08 -9.58 -10.88
C VAL A 93 -16.51 -8.16 -10.75
N THR A 94 -15.32 -8.01 -10.14
CA THR A 94 -14.69 -6.68 -9.99
C THR A 94 -14.09 -6.10 -11.26
N GLN A 95 -13.74 -6.97 -12.22
CA GLN A 95 -13.11 -6.59 -13.48
C GLN A 95 -14.11 -6.45 -14.63
N SER A 96 -15.37 -6.84 -14.43
CA SER A 96 -16.39 -6.81 -15.47
C SER A 96 -17.01 -5.41 -15.62
N ASP A 97 -17.06 -4.93 -16.86
CA ASP A 97 -17.63 -3.63 -17.21
C ASP A 97 -19.17 -3.62 -17.19
N ASP A 98 -19.80 -4.79 -17.42
CA ASP A 98 -21.27 -4.94 -17.49
C ASP A 98 -21.94 -5.16 -16.12
N ILE A 99 -21.16 -5.20 -15.04
CA ILE A 99 -21.67 -5.47 -13.69
C ILE A 99 -21.93 -4.15 -12.93
N PRO A 100 -23.05 -4.03 -12.20
CA PRO A 100 -23.33 -2.86 -11.37
C PRO A 100 -22.24 -2.60 -10.32
N ALA A 101 -21.86 -1.34 -10.11
CA ALA A 101 -20.86 -0.96 -9.10
C ALA A 101 -21.18 -1.41 -7.66
N THR A 102 -22.46 -1.63 -7.35
CA THR A 102 -22.88 -2.23 -6.08
C THR A 102 -22.39 -3.67 -5.94
N ALA A 103 -22.43 -4.47 -7.00
CA ALA A 103 -21.90 -5.84 -7.00
C ALA A 103 -20.36 -5.85 -6.94
N THR A 104 -19.69 -4.90 -7.62
CA THR A 104 -18.25 -4.66 -7.49
C THR A 104 -17.86 -4.36 -6.03
N SER A 105 -18.58 -3.45 -5.38
CA SER A 105 -18.35 -3.08 -3.97
C SER A 105 -18.54 -4.26 -2.99
N VAL A 106 -19.56 -5.09 -3.23
CA VAL A 106 -19.80 -6.31 -2.44
C VAL A 106 -18.69 -7.34 -2.68
N SER A 107 -18.23 -7.50 -3.92
CA SER A 107 -17.14 -8.43 -4.27
C SER A 107 -15.80 -8.01 -3.65
N LEU A 108 -15.46 -6.72 -3.69
CA LEU A 108 -14.28 -6.18 -2.98
C LEU A 108 -14.36 -6.41 -1.46
N SER A 109 -15.57 -6.31 -0.89
CA SER A 109 -15.80 -6.58 0.53
C SER A 109 -15.64 -8.07 0.86
N ALA A 110 -16.09 -8.96 -0.03
CA ALA A 110 -15.91 -10.40 0.08
C ALA A 110 -14.42 -10.77 0.06
N ILE A 111 -13.66 -10.26 -0.93
CA ILE A 111 -12.21 -10.48 -1.02
C ILE A 111 -11.50 -9.99 0.25
N SER A 112 -11.86 -8.80 0.75
CA SER A 112 -11.31 -8.27 1.99
C SER A 112 -11.58 -9.17 3.20
N LYS A 113 -12.76 -9.80 3.29
CA LYS A 113 -13.10 -10.75 4.36
C LYS A 113 -12.34 -12.07 4.22
N ILE A 114 -12.20 -12.59 3.00
CA ILE A 114 -11.38 -13.79 2.72
C ILE A 114 -9.95 -13.58 3.20
N LEU A 115 -9.36 -12.42 2.89
CA LEU A 115 -8.01 -12.04 3.35
C LEU A 115 -7.94 -11.93 4.88
N LYS A 116 -8.89 -11.22 5.51
CA LYS A 116 -8.91 -11.03 6.97
C LYS A 116 -9.03 -12.34 7.76
N LEU A 117 -9.67 -13.35 7.19
CA LEU A 117 -9.84 -14.66 7.83
C LEU A 117 -8.63 -15.59 7.64
N HIS A 118 -7.59 -15.14 6.94
CA HIS A 118 -6.35 -15.91 6.70
C HIS A 118 -6.65 -17.32 6.18
N VAL A 119 -7.52 -17.40 5.18
CA VAL A 119 -7.93 -18.67 4.54
C VAL A 119 -6.74 -19.38 3.92
N PHE A 120 -5.83 -18.60 3.34
CA PHE A 120 -4.54 -19.04 2.83
C PHE A 120 -3.42 -18.24 3.49
N TYR A 121 -2.19 -18.73 3.35
CA TYR A 121 -0.98 -18.12 3.88
C TYR A 121 0.20 -18.43 2.95
N GLU A 122 1.41 -18.00 3.31
CA GLU A 122 2.59 -18.07 2.46
C GLU A 122 2.98 -19.50 2.00
N LYS A 123 2.57 -20.55 2.73
CA LYS A 123 2.82 -21.95 2.33
C LYS A 123 1.66 -22.63 1.62
N THR A 124 0.54 -21.93 1.40
CA THR A 124 -0.59 -22.50 0.67
C THR A 124 -0.21 -22.62 -0.81
N PRO A 125 -0.43 -23.78 -1.46
CA PRO A 125 -0.18 -23.94 -2.89
C PRO A 125 -0.94 -22.88 -3.71
N GLY A 126 -0.27 -22.23 -4.67
CA GLY A 126 -0.87 -21.16 -5.49
C GLY A 126 -1.06 -19.82 -4.77
N ALA A 127 -0.63 -19.67 -3.50
CA ALA A 127 -0.79 -18.42 -2.75
C ALA A 127 -0.09 -17.23 -3.41
N LYS A 128 1.08 -17.45 -4.01
CA LYS A 128 1.84 -16.40 -4.71
C LYS A 128 1.05 -15.87 -5.89
N ASP A 129 0.57 -16.75 -6.76
CA ASP A 129 -0.20 -16.35 -7.93
C ASP A 129 -1.49 -15.67 -7.51
N ALA A 130 -2.23 -16.26 -6.57
CA ALA A 130 -3.47 -15.71 -6.06
C ALA A 130 -3.31 -14.30 -5.47
N ILE A 131 -2.34 -14.07 -4.57
CA ILE A 131 -2.21 -12.76 -3.94
C ILE A 131 -1.80 -11.66 -4.93
N ASN A 132 -0.97 -11.99 -5.92
CA ASN A 132 -0.59 -11.04 -6.97
C ASN A 132 -1.76 -10.79 -7.93
N SER A 133 -2.52 -11.82 -8.33
CA SER A 133 -3.72 -11.68 -9.16
C SER A 133 -4.82 -10.86 -8.48
N ILE A 134 -4.98 -10.96 -7.15
CA ILE A 134 -5.92 -10.10 -6.41
C ILE A 134 -5.56 -8.63 -6.59
N ILE A 135 -4.27 -8.27 -6.47
CA ILE A 135 -3.85 -6.88 -6.63
C ILE A 135 -4.12 -6.41 -8.04
N THR A 136 -3.71 -7.17 -9.05
CA THR A 136 -3.96 -6.82 -10.46
C THR A 136 -5.46 -6.63 -10.70
N GLY A 137 -6.30 -7.54 -10.21
CA GLY A 137 -7.74 -7.46 -10.42
C GLY A 137 -8.43 -6.31 -9.70
N ILE A 138 -8.03 -6.02 -8.47
CA ILE A 138 -8.58 -4.89 -7.71
C ILE A 138 -8.08 -3.54 -8.26
N ALA A 139 -6.82 -3.46 -8.67
CA ALA A 139 -6.24 -2.25 -9.24
C ALA A 139 -6.76 -1.95 -10.65
N SER A 140 -7.16 -2.98 -11.40
CA SER A 140 -7.77 -2.83 -12.73
C SER A 140 -9.28 -2.58 -12.72
N CYS A 141 -9.87 -2.36 -11.54
CA CYS A 141 -11.31 -2.15 -11.39
C CYS A 141 -11.75 -0.93 -12.23
N ARG A 142 -12.65 -1.16 -13.20
CA ARG A 142 -13.27 -0.12 -14.01
C ARG A 142 -14.66 0.18 -13.45
N LEU A 143 -15.05 1.45 -13.55
CA LEU A 143 -16.37 1.91 -13.13
C LEU A 143 -16.93 2.73 -14.29
N GLU A 144 -17.85 2.14 -15.03
CA GLU A 144 -18.52 2.80 -16.15
C GLU A 144 -19.91 3.27 -15.73
N ARG A 145 -20.30 4.47 -16.20
CA ARG A 145 -21.67 5.01 -16.09
C ARG A 145 -22.20 5.12 -14.65
N THR A 146 -21.31 5.30 -13.69
CA THR A 146 -21.61 5.47 -12.25
C THR A 146 -21.65 6.94 -11.84
N ASP A 147 -22.42 7.25 -10.81
CA ASP A 147 -22.36 8.56 -10.15
C ASP A 147 -21.09 8.68 -9.30
N HIS A 148 -20.61 9.90 -9.07
CA HIS A 148 -19.38 10.13 -8.30
C HIS A 148 -19.41 9.55 -6.88
N SER A 149 -20.57 9.49 -6.22
CA SER A 149 -20.65 8.99 -4.84
C SER A 149 -20.43 7.47 -4.77
N THR A 150 -20.95 6.73 -5.75
CA THR A 150 -20.72 5.29 -5.85
C THR A 150 -19.29 4.98 -6.25
N GLU A 151 -18.69 5.78 -7.14
CA GLU A 151 -17.29 5.62 -7.47
C GLU A 151 -16.37 5.84 -6.27
N ASP A 152 -16.62 6.90 -5.49
CA ASP A 152 -15.81 7.22 -4.31
C ASP A 152 -15.95 6.14 -3.23
N ALA A 153 -17.15 5.56 -3.10
CA ALA A 153 -17.37 4.40 -2.24
C ALA A 153 -16.58 3.17 -2.70
N VAL A 154 -16.54 2.89 -4.01
CA VAL A 154 -15.75 1.77 -4.55
C VAL A 154 -14.24 2.03 -4.38
N ARG A 155 -13.75 3.24 -4.68
CA ARG A 155 -12.34 3.62 -4.44
C ARG A 155 -11.95 3.43 -2.97
N MET A 156 -12.82 3.78 -2.03
CA MET A 156 -12.61 3.49 -0.61
C MET A 156 -12.50 1.98 -0.33
N ARG A 157 -13.32 1.15 -0.97
CA ARG A 157 -13.23 -0.32 -0.85
C ARG A 157 -11.95 -0.87 -1.44
N ILE A 158 -11.50 -0.35 -2.58
CA ILE A 158 -10.21 -0.68 -3.19
C ILE A 158 -9.07 -0.39 -2.21
N LEU A 159 -9.02 0.82 -1.64
CA LEU A 159 -8.01 1.19 -0.64
C LEU A 159 -8.00 0.23 0.56
N GLN A 160 -9.18 -0.07 1.12
CA GLN A 160 -9.31 -1.01 2.23
C GLN A 160 -8.83 -2.42 1.89
N ALA A 161 -9.10 -2.88 0.66
CA ALA A 161 -8.67 -4.19 0.19
C ALA A 161 -7.15 -4.22 0.01
N LEU A 162 -6.54 -3.24 -0.66
CA LEU A 162 -5.09 -3.14 -0.84
C LEU A 162 -4.36 -3.07 0.51
N THR A 163 -4.86 -2.28 1.47
CA THR A 163 -4.33 -2.23 2.84
C THR A 163 -4.47 -3.58 3.55
N SER A 164 -5.56 -4.32 3.32
CA SER A 164 -5.74 -5.66 3.89
C SER A 164 -4.77 -6.68 3.28
N ILE A 165 -4.46 -6.56 1.98
CA ILE A 165 -3.51 -7.42 1.27
C ILE A 165 -2.09 -7.22 1.81
N ILE A 166 -1.63 -5.97 1.95
CA ILE A 166 -0.26 -5.70 2.37
C ILE A 166 0.00 -6.12 3.83
N LYS A 167 -1.04 -6.07 4.68
CA LYS A 167 -1.03 -6.59 6.06
C LYS A 167 -1.15 -8.11 6.16
N HIS A 168 -1.53 -8.77 5.08
CA HIS A 168 -1.78 -10.20 5.10
C HIS A 168 -0.47 -10.98 5.23
N ARG A 169 -0.49 -12.15 5.86
CA ARG A 169 0.73 -12.98 6.05
C ARG A 169 1.40 -13.38 4.73
N ALA A 170 0.59 -13.64 3.70
CA ALA A 170 1.09 -13.95 2.37
C ALA A 170 1.65 -12.73 1.61
N SER A 171 1.66 -11.52 2.20
CA SER A 171 2.24 -10.32 1.56
C SER A 171 3.75 -10.44 1.30
N VAL A 172 4.42 -11.38 1.99
CA VAL A 172 5.81 -11.75 1.72
C VAL A 172 6.03 -12.33 0.31
N LEU A 173 4.96 -12.78 -0.37
CA LEU A 173 4.96 -13.33 -1.73
C LEU A 173 4.62 -12.29 -2.81
N LEU A 174 4.34 -11.04 -2.43
CA LEU A 174 4.07 -9.96 -3.38
C LEU A 174 5.28 -9.69 -4.25
N THR A 175 5.07 -9.54 -5.56
CA THR A 175 6.12 -9.14 -6.50
C THR A 175 6.39 -7.64 -6.43
N ASP A 176 7.56 -7.21 -6.91
CA ASP A 176 7.90 -5.79 -7.07
C ASP A 176 6.80 -5.03 -7.82
N HIS A 177 6.34 -5.60 -8.93
CA HIS A 177 5.25 -5.04 -9.73
C HIS A 177 3.99 -4.82 -8.89
N ALA A 178 3.55 -5.84 -8.14
CA ALA A 178 2.33 -5.75 -7.36
C ALA A 178 2.40 -4.70 -6.24
N VAL A 179 3.55 -4.53 -5.58
CA VAL A 179 3.72 -3.48 -4.57
C VAL A 179 3.72 -2.09 -5.21
N CYS A 180 4.41 -1.92 -6.34
CA CYS A 180 4.36 -0.67 -7.09
C CYS A 180 2.92 -0.36 -7.56
N THR A 181 2.15 -1.35 -7.99
CA THR A 181 0.73 -1.20 -8.32
C THR A 181 -0.07 -0.73 -7.11
N ILE A 182 0.12 -1.32 -5.92
CA ILE A 182 -0.56 -0.88 -4.69
C ILE A 182 -0.33 0.62 -4.43
N VAL A 183 0.94 1.04 -4.44
CA VAL A 183 1.32 2.43 -4.16
C VAL A 183 0.76 3.37 -5.22
N ASN A 184 0.87 3.01 -6.49
CA ASN A 184 0.37 3.81 -7.62
C ASN A 184 -1.16 3.96 -7.58
N THR A 185 -1.91 2.86 -7.41
CA THR A 185 -3.37 2.90 -7.30
C THR A 185 -3.81 3.77 -6.12
N CYS A 186 -3.13 3.66 -4.97
CA CYS A 186 -3.43 4.50 -3.82
C CYS A 186 -3.18 5.98 -4.10
N PHE A 187 -2.04 6.30 -4.72
CA PHE A 187 -1.67 7.66 -5.06
C PHE A 187 -2.60 8.29 -6.10
N GLN A 188 -3.03 7.53 -7.11
CA GLN A 188 -4.03 7.98 -8.08
C GLN A 188 -5.33 8.41 -7.39
N VAL A 189 -5.79 7.67 -6.38
CA VAL A 189 -6.97 8.07 -5.59
C VAL A 189 -6.69 9.36 -4.81
N VAL A 190 -5.50 9.53 -4.22
CA VAL A 190 -5.10 10.78 -3.54
C VAL A 190 -5.14 11.98 -4.50
N GLN A 191 -4.62 11.82 -5.72
CA GLN A 191 -4.58 12.89 -6.73
C GLN A 191 -5.97 13.22 -7.26
N GLN A 192 -6.76 12.22 -7.66
CA GLN A 192 -8.10 12.40 -8.22
C GLN A 192 -9.08 13.05 -7.24
N SER A 193 -8.85 12.87 -5.94
CA SER A 193 -9.67 13.47 -4.88
C SER A 193 -9.12 14.82 -4.37
N THR A 194 -8.12 15.44 -5.02
CA THR A 194 -7.52 16.70 -4.53
C THR A 194 -8.45 17.90 -4.58
N HIS A 195 -9.33 17.97 -5.58
CA HIS A 195 -10.26 19.10 -5.74
C HIS A 195 -11.55 18.94 -4.94
N ARG A 196 -11.71 17.81 -4.25
CA ARG A 196 -12.88 17.50 -3.45
C ARG A 196 -12.38 17.28 -2.04
N ALA A 197 -12.63 18.20 -1.12
CA ALA A 197 -12.13 18.16 0.27
C ALA A 197 -12.76 17.01 1.07
N ASP A 198 -12.62 15.79 0.57
CA ASP A 198 -13.50 14.67 0.80
C ASP A 198 -12.82 13.67 1.74
N LEU A 199 -13.67 12.98 2.50
CA LEU A 199 -13.28 11.87 3.37
C LEU A 199 -12.44 10.83 2.62
N LEU A 200 -12.66 10.65 1.32
CA LEU A 200 -11.90 9.74 0.47
C LEU A 200 -10.42 10.15 0.38
N GLN A 201 -10.11 11.43 0.14
CA GLN A 201 -8.71 11.87 0.04
C GLN A 201 -7.97 11.63 1.37
N ARG A 202 -8.61 11.96 2.49
CA ARG A 202 -8.03 11.74 3.83
C ARG A 202 -7.83 10.25 4.10
N GLY A 203 -8.81 9.42 3.75
CA GLY A 203 -8.72 7.96 3.85
C GLY A 203 -7.60 7.39 2.97
N ALA A 204 -7.43 7.90 1.76
CA ALA A 204 -6.38 7.51 0.82
C ALA A 204 -4.99 7.89 1.36
N LYS A 205 -4.81 9.12 1.87
CA LYS A 205 -3.57 9.55 2.51
C LYS A 205 -3.20 8.69 3.72
N TYR A 206 -4.18 8.34 4.56
CA TYR A 206 -3.97 7.43 5.69
C TYR A 206 -3.57 6.02 5.23
N ALA A 207 -4.31 5.46 4.27
CA ALA A 207 -4.05 4.13 3.73
C ALA A 207 -2.66 4.05 3.07
N MET A 208 -2.28 5.07 2.29
CA MET A 208 -0.96 5.15 1.65
C MET A 208 0.16 5.20 2.68
N ARG A 209 0.03 6.02 3.74
CA ARG A 209 1.02 6.07 4.81
C ARG A 209 1.18 4.69 5.45
N GLU A 210 0.08 4.04 5.77
CA GLU A 210 0.11 2.71 6.36
C GLU A 210 0.73 1.65 5.42
N MET A 211 0.47 1.73 4.11
CA MET A 211 1.12 0.86 3.12
C MET A 211 2.63 1.11 3.07
N ILE A 212 3.07 2.36 2.99
CA ILE A 212 4.49 2.74 3.01
C ILE A 212 5.16 2.25 4.30
N GLU A 213 4.51 2.42 5.44
CA GLU A 213 5.03 1.95 6.72
C GLU A 213 5.30 0.44 6.69
N ILE A 214 4.36 -0.35 6.18
CA ILE A 214 4.50 -1.81 6.09
C ILE A 214 5.60 -2.20 5.08
N ILE A 215 5.71 -1.51 3.95
CA ILE A 215 6.71 -1.79 2.91
C ILE A 215 8.12 -1.55 3.45
N PHE A 216 8.35 -0.41 4.09
CA PHE A 216 9.67 -0.03 4.58
C PHE A 216 10.07 -0.75 5.88
N ALA A 217 9.10 -1.18 6.70
CA ALA A 217 9.39 -2.07 7.83
C ALA A 217 10.04 -3.40 7.38
N ARG A 218 9.65 -3.92 6.20
CA ARG A 218 10.23 -5.14 5.63
C ARG A 218 11.70 -4.98 5.22
N LEU A 219 12.21 -3.75 5.04
CA LEU A 219 13.60 -3.53 4.64
C LEU A 219 14.59 -4.22 5.60
N GLN A 220 14.22 -4.36 6.87
CA GLN A 220 15.03 -5.04 7.89
C GLN A 220 15.24 -6.54 7.59
N ASP A 221 14.29 -7.16 6.89
CA ASP A 221 14.27 -8.59 6.55
C ASP A 221 14.84 -8.87 5.16
N VAL A 222 15.09 -7.86 4.32
CA VAL A 222 15.60 -8.07 2.97
C VAL A 222 17.11 -8.34 3.00
N GLU A 223 17.51 -9.51 2.52
CA GLU A 223 18.92 -9.88 2.45
C GLU A 223 19.71 -8.91 1.57
N VAL A 224 20.85 -8.45 2.09
CA VAL A 224 21.82 -7.64 1.34
C VAL A 224 22.54 -8.57 0.38
N LYS A 225 22.08 -8.63 -0.86
CA LYS A 225 22.91 -9.16 -1.94
C LYS A 225 23.94 -8.07 -2.24
N PHE A 226 25.20 -8.35 -1.95
CA PHE A 226 26.31 -7.54 -2.43
C PHE A 226 26.33 -7.71 -3.96
N GLU A 227 25.59 -6.85 -4.66
CA GLU A 227 25.85 -6.60 -6.08
C GLU A 227 27.28 -6.05 -6.13
N GLU A 228 28.23 -6.90 -6.51
CA GLU A 228 29.58 -6.46 -6.87
C GLU A 228 29.44 -5.34 -7.90
N ASP A 229 30.12 -4.22 -7.66
CA ASP A 229 30.10 -3.01 -8.47
C ASP A 229 30.16 -3.33 -9.98
N SER A 230 29.00 -3.32 -10.62
CA SER A 230 28.89 -3.28 -12.08
C SER A 230 28.00 -2.10 -12.42
N GLU A 231 28.65 -0.96 -12.64
CA GLU A 231 28.11 0.15 -13.40
C GLU A 231 27.94 -0.28 -14.87
N SER A 232 26.99 -1.16 -15.14
CA SER A 232 26.51 -1.40 -16.49
C SER A 232 25.01 -1.13 -16.55
N ASP A 233 24.68 -0.03 -17.23
CA ASP A 233 23.35 0.25 -17.77
C ASP A 233 22.98 -0.80 -18.83
N THR A 234 22.72 -2.03 -18.40
CA THR A 234 22.00 -3.01 -19.20
C THR A 234 20.78 -3.46 -18.41
N GLU A 235 19.60 -3.26 -19.01
CA GLU A 235 18.33 -3.84 -18.60
C GLU A 235 18.36 -5.37 -18.77
N ASP A 236 19.26 -6.04 -18.07
CA ASP A 236 19.26 -7.49 -18.02
C ASP A 236 18.28 -7.90 -16.92
N ILE A 237 17.12 -8.35 -17.37
CA ILE A 237 16.10 -9.03 -16.57
C ILE A 237 16.83 -10.21 -15.89
N ASP A 238 17.16 -10.06 -14.62
CA ASP A 238 17.64 -11.16 -13.78
C ASP A 238 16.48 -12.15 -13.59
N ILE A 239 16.32 -13.06 -14.56
CA ILE A 239 15.38 -14.19 -14.53
C ILE A 239 15.83 -15.23 -13.47
N GLY A 240 16.95 -15.02 -12.76
CA GLY A 240 17.53 -15.99 -11.84
C GLY A 240 17.28 -15.75 -10.34
N SER A 241 16.81 -14.57 -9.91
CA SER A 241 16.68 -14.32 -8.47
C SER A 241 15.40 -14.93 -7.89
N ASN A 242 15.54 -16.06 -7.17
CA ASN A 242 14.53 -16.70 -6.31
C ASN A 242 13.08 -16.44 -6.74
N VAL A 243 12.54 -17.32 -7.60
CA VAL A 243 11.11 -17.34 -7.96
C VAL A 243 10.19 -17.51 -6.74
N ASP A 244 10.74 -17.69 -5.54
CA ASP A 244 10.02 -17.80 -4.26
C ASP A 244 10.23 -16.62 -3.28
N SER A 245 11.10 -15.64 -3.61
CA SER A 245 11.20 -14.40 -2.81
C SER A 245 10.22 -13.36 -3.33
N GLY A 246 9.46 -12.72 -2.43
CA GLY A 246 8.66 -11.55 -2.79
C GLY A 246 9.52 -10.30 -3.04
N TYR A 247 8.91 -9.13 -2.95
CA TYR A 247 9.50 -7.88 -3.39
C TYR A 247 10.82 -7.58 -2.69
N GLY A 248 11.77 -7.07 -3.46
CA GLY A 248 13.14 -6.83 -3.03
C GLY A 248 13.47 -5.36 -2.80
N VAL A 249 14.76 -5.09 -2.56
CA VAL A 249 15.30 -3.73 -2.36
C VAL A 249 15.05 -2.83 -3.57
N ARG A 250 15.05 -3.38 -4.79
CA ARG A 250 14.77 -2.62 -6.03
C ARG A 250 13.41 -1.90 -5.94
N CYS A 251 12.35 -2.63 -5.58
CA CYS A 251 11.03 -2.05 -5.38
C CYS A 251 11.01 -0.95 -4.29
N ILE A 252 11.71 -1.18 -3.16
CA ILE A 252 11.78 -0.18 -2.08
C ILE A 252 12.49 1.09 -2.55
N VAL A 253 13.57 0.95 -3.32
CA VAL A 253 14.31 2.06 -3.96
C VAL A 253 13.41 2.83 -4.91
N ASP A 254 12.68 2.14 -5.80
CA ASP A 254 11.76 2.78 -6.76
C ASP A 254 10.65 3.56 -6.04
N ILE A 255 10.10 2.97 -4.97
CA ILE A 255 9.08 3.64 -4.15
C ILE A 255 9.68 4.87 -3.46
N PHE A 256 10.87 4.76 -2.86
CA PHE A 256 11.53 5.90 -2.21
C PHE A 256 11.83 7.03 -3.21
N HIS A 257 12.21 6.67 -4.44
CA HIS A 257 12.45 7.62 -5.52
C HIS A 257 11.17 8.36 -5.88
N PHE A 258 10.08 7.60 -6.04
CA PHE A 258 8.75 8.19 -6.21
C PHE A 258 8.38 9.12 -5.06
N LEU A 259 8.62 8.75 -3.79
CA LEU A 259 8.36 9.63 -2.65
C LEU A 259 9.17 10.94 -2.72
N CYS A 260 10.45 10.87 -3.11
CA CYS A 260 11.29 12.06 -3.30
C CYS A 260 10.77 12.95 -4.44
N SER A 261 10.26 12.36 -5.52
CA SER A 261 9.66 13.12 -6.63
C SER A 261 8.43 13.94 -6.21
N LEU A 262 7.71 13.54 -5.16
CA LEU A 262 6.60 14.32 -4.59
C LEU A 262 7.07 15.63 -3.93
N LEU A 263 8.36 15.76 -3.62
CA LEU A 263 8.93 17.01 -3.12
C LEU A 263 9.16 18.03 -4.24
N ASN A 264 9.43 17.55 -5.47
CA ASN A 264 9.76 18.40 -6.62
C ASN A 264 8.54 18.90 -7.42
N VAL A 265 7.35 18.91 -6.81
CA VAL A 265 6.11 19.33 -7.51
C VAL A 265 6.12 20.83 -7.82
N VAL A 266 7.00 21.61 -7.19
CA VAL A 266 7.07 23.07 -7.37
C VAL A 266 7.82 23.49 -8.64
N GLU A 267 8.80 22.72 -9.15
CA GLU A 267 9.57 23.12 -10.34
C GLU A 267 8.86 22.83 -11.67
N VAL A 268 7.98 21.82 -11.73
CA VAL A 268 7.39 21.37 -13.00
C VAL A 268 6.33 22.34 -13.55
N VAL A 269 5.74 23.19 -12.71
CA VAL A 269 4.56 24.00 -13.07
C VAL A 269 4.90 25.44 -13.47
N GLU A 270 6.17 25.86 -13.43
CA GLU A 270 6.57 27.15 -14.03
C GLU A 270 6.41 27.14 -15.57
N SER A 271 6.26 25.97 -16.21
CA SER A 271 6.14 25.85 -17.66
C SER A 271 4.73 25.56 -18.19
N GLU A 272 3.80 24.99 -17.40
CA GLU A 272 2.45 24.63 -17.91
C GLU A 272 1.32 24.75 -16.85
N GLY A 273 0.69 25.93 -16.76
CA GLY A 273 -0.73 26.10 -16.42
C GLY A 273 -1.23 25.87 -14.98
N VAL A 274 -1.73 26.95 -14.35
CA VAL A 274 -2.80 27.07 -13.31
C VAL A 274 -3.04 25.85 -12.39
N SER A 275 -2.03 25.31 -11.71
CA SER A 275 -2.25 24.65 -10.42
C SER A 275 -2.35 25.72 -9.32
N SER A 276 -3.17 25.49 -8.30
CA SER A 276 -3.19 26.37 -7.13
C SER A 276 -1.93 26.07 -6.31
N GLN A 277 -1.10 27.07 -6.00
CA GLN A 277 0.08 26.91 -5.12
C GLN A 277 -0.21 26.13 -3.83
N ALA A 278 -1.47 26.14 -3.36
CA ALA A 278 -1.93 25.37 -2.22
C ALA A 278 -2.05 23.84 -2.47
N SER A 279 -2.42 23.37 -3.66
CA SER A 279 -2.47 21.92 -3.96
C SER A 279 -1.08 21.30 -3.96
N ASP A 280 -0.10 22.04 -4.49
CA ASP A 280 1.25 21.56 -4.70
C ASP A 280 2.00 21.47 -3.36
N GLN A 281 1.81 22.47 -2.50
CA GLN A 281 2.30 22.43 -1.12
C GLN A 281 1.68 21.28 -0.31
N ASN A 282 0.41 20.95 -0.52
CA ASN A 282 -0.25 19.82 0.16
C ASN A 282 0.31 18.46 -0.28
N ILE A 283 0.72 18.32 -1.54
CA ILE A 283 1.38 17.11 -2.05
C ILE A 283 2.79 17.02 -1.47
N GLN A 284 3.54 18.12 -1.45
CA GLN A 284 4.88 18.18 -0.86
C GLN A 284 4.87 17.82 0.64
N ILE A 285 3.95 18.41 1.42
CA ILE A 285 3.76 18.08 2.84
C ILE A 285 3.45 16.58 3.00
N PHE A 286 2.58 16.04 2.15
CA PHE A 286 2.23 14.64 2.20
C PHE A 286 3.43 13.74 1.82
N GLY A 287 4.22 14.09 0.81
CA GLY A 287 5.46 13.42 0.45
C GLY A 287 6.44 13.36 1.62
N LEU A 288 6.67 14.48 2.31
CA LEU A 288 7.51 14.51 3.53
C LEU A 288 6.98 13.61 4.64
N ILE A 289 5.67 13.56 4.86
CA ILE A 289 5.07 12.65 5.85
C ILE A 289 5.40 11.19 5.50
N LEU A 290 5.25 10.81 4.23
CA LEU A 290 5.56 9.44 3.77
C LEU A 290 7.05 9.12 3.89
N ILE A 291 7.93 10.05 3.50
CA ILE A 291 9.39 9.89 3.62
C ILE A 291 9.79 9.75 5.08
N ASN A 292 9.23 10.58 5.96
CA ASN A 292 9.51 10.52 7.38
C ASN A 292 9.12 9.16 7.98
N SER A 293 7.92 8.66 7.67
CA SER A 293 7.46 7.31 8.06
C SER A 293 8.38 6.21 7.49
N ALA A 294 8.79 6.31 6.22
CA ALA A 294 9.67 5.33 5.58
C ALA A 294 11.05 5.27 6.25
N VAL A 295 11.66 6.43 6.54
CA VAL A 295 12.96 6.52 7.23
C VAL A 295 12.87 5.99 8.65
N GLU A 296 11.82 6.36 9.39
CA GLU A 296 11.61 5.95 10.78
C GLU A 296 11.54 4.42 10.92
N LEU A 297 10.80 3.75 10.03
CA LEU A 297 10.62 2.29 10.09
C LEU A 297 11.77 1.49 9.52
N SER A 298 12.47 2.04 8.54
CA SER A 298 13.66 1.40 7.97
C SER A 298 14.85 1.44 8.94
N GLY A 299 14.99 2.55 9.69
CA GLY A 299 16.06 2.73 10.67
C GLY A 299 17.46 2.49 10.08
N ASP A 300 18.32 1.82 10.86
CA ASP A 300 19.71 1.53 10.48
C ASP A 300 19.82 0.58 9.27
N ALA A 301 18.73 -0.10 8.87
CA ALA A 301 18.74 -0.99 7.71
C ALA A 301 19.04 -0.25 6.41
N ILE A 302 18.69 1.05 6.31
CA ILE A 302 19.00 1.87 5.13
C ILE A 302 20.52 1.91 4.88
N GLY A 303 21.33 1.97 5.93
CA GLY A 303 22.78 1.99 5.83
C GLY A 303 23.38 0.71 5.22
N LYS A 304 22.62 -0.38 5.15
CA LYS A 304 23.02 -1.64 4.51
C LYS A 304 22.75 -1.66 3.00
N HIS A 305 22.01 -0.69 2.47
CA HIS A 305 21.60 -0.63 1.07
C HIS A 305 22.15 0.64 0.40
N PRO A 306 23.30 0.57 -0.29
CA PRO A 306 24.01 1.74 -0.80
C PRO A 306 23.18 2.63 -1.73
N LYS A 307 22.36 2.05 -2.61
CA LYS A 307 21.48 2.80 -3.53
C LYS A 307 20.50 3.68 -2.76
N LEU A 308 19.81 3.11 -1.77
CA LEU A 308 18.86 3.86 -0.92
C LEU A 308 19.58 4.92 -0.07
N LEU A 309 20.77 4.60 0.44
CA LEU A 309 21.58 5.54 1.22
C LEU A 309 22.00 6.76 0.37
N ARG A 310 22.46 6.54 -0.87
CA ARG A 310 22.83 7.63 -1.80
C ARG A 310 21.64 8.54 -2.10
N MET A 311 20.45 7.98 -2.34
CA MET A 311 19.24 8.80 -2.55
C MET A 311 18.89 9.66 -1.34
N ILE A 312 19.10 9.17 -0.12
CA ILE A 312 18.94 10.01 1.07
C ILE A 312 19.99 11.12 1.07
N GLN A 313 21.26 10.76 0.87
CA GLN A 313 22.41 11.66 0.95
C GLN A 313 22.41 12.77 -0.10
N ASP A 314 21.99 12.45 -1.32
CA ASP A 314 22.12 13.31 -2.49
C ASP A 314 20.75 13.93 -2.81
N ASP A 315 19.78 13.11 -3.23
CA ASP A 315 18.48 13.61 -3.70
C ASP A 315 17.65 14.22 -2.57
N LEU A 316 17.41 13.47 -1.49
CA LEU A 316 16.54 13.94 -0.42
C LEU A 316 17.11 15.18 0.27
N PHE A 317 18.38 15.16 0.67
CA PHE A 317 19.00 16.32 1.31
C PHE A 317 19.05 17.55 0.39
N HIS A 318 19.24 17.38 -0.92
CA HIS A 318 19.11 18.48 -1.86
C HIS A 318 17.73 19.15 -1.76
N HIS A 319 16.65 18.37 -1.84
CA HIS A 319 15.28 18.90 -1.69
C HIS A 319 15.05 19.53 -0.31
N LEU A 320 15.47 18.88 0.77
CA LEU A 320 15.27 19.38 2.15
C LEU A 320 15.97 20.73 2.38
N ILE A 321 17.19 20.89 1.86
CA ILE A 321 17.94 22.16 1.96
C ILE A 321 17.29 23.23 1.09
N HIS A 322 16.93 22.90 -0.15
CA HIS A 322 16.29 23.82 -1.08
C HIS A 322 14.99 24.39 -0.51
N TYR A 323 14.09 23.52 -0.04
CA TYR A 323 12.79 23.95 0.47
C TYR A 323 12.86 24.52 1.89
N GLY A 324 13.83 24.12 2.72
CA GLY A 324 13.96 24.62 4.09
C GLY A 324 14.24 26.13 4.19
N ILE A 325 14.84 26.74 3.15
CA ILE A 325 15.14 28.18 3.11
C ILE A 325 13.88 29.01 2.81
N SER A 326 12.93 28.46 2.05
CA SER A 326 11.77 29.16 1.50
C SER A 326 10.43 28.54 1.93
N SER A 327 10.41 27.92 3.11
CA SER A 327 9.26 27.15 3.60
C SER A 327 8.32 27.92 4.52
N SER A 328 7.06 27.47 4.58
CA SER A 328 6.15 27.82 5.68
C SER A 328 6.61 27.19 7.01
N PRO A 329 6.19 27.71 8.19
CA PRO A 329 6.61 27.14 9.48
C PRO A 329 6.29 25.66 9.64
N LEU A 330 5.15 25.21 9.11
CA LEU A 330 4.76 23.80 9.13
C LEU A 330 5.72 22.95 8.28
N LEU A 331 6.03 23.41 7.06
CA LEU A 331 6.91 22.69 6.15
C LEU A 331 8.33 22.62 6.72
N LEU A 332 8.85 23.74 7.27
CA LEU A 332 10.14 23.75 7.96
C LEU A 332 10.18 22.77 9.13
N SER A 333 9.13 22.73 9.95
CA SER A 333 9.02 21.80 11.08
C SER A 333 9.08 20.34 10.63
N LEU A 334 8.36 19.98 9.55
CA LEU A 334 8.40 18.64 8.97
C LEU A 334 9.77 18.29 8.38
N ILE A 335 10.42 19.24 7.68
CA ILE A 335 11.78 19.07 7.18
C ILE A 335 12.74 18.80 8.34
N CYS A 336 12.71 19.63 9.39
CA CYS A 336 13.55 19.47 10.58
C CYS A 336 13.30 18.12 11.26
N SER A 337 12.04 17.70 11.41
CA SER A 337 11.66 16.40 11.96
C SER A 337 12.22 15.25 11.11
N THR A 338 12.14 15.37 9.78
CA THR A 338 12.65 14.36 8.85
C THR A 338 14.17 14.25 8.97
N VAL A 339 14.90 15.37 8.95
CA VAL A 339 16.37 15.38 9.12
C VAL A 339 16.77 14.81 10.48
N LEU A 340 16.02 15.11 11.55
CA LEU A 340 16.28 14.55 12.88
C LEU A 340 16.10 13.03 12.91
N ASN A 341 15.07 12.50 12.26
CA ASN A 341 14.84 11.06 12.14
C ASN A 341 15.93 10.38 11.29
N ILE A 342 16.34 10.99 10.18
CA ILE A 342 17.47 10.51 9.37
C ILE A 342 18.76 10.51 10.22
N TYR A 343 18.97 11.54 11.03
CA TYR A 343 20.13 11.61 11.93
C TYR A 343 20.12 10.50 12.98
N HIS A 344 18.97 10.20 13.57
CA HIS A 344 18.86 9.16 14.59
C HIS A 344 19.35 7.79 14.10
N SER A 345 18.95 7.41 12.88
CA SER A 345 19.30 6.12 12.26
C SER A 345 20.62 6.15 11.47
N LEU A 346 20.94 7.25 10.80
CA LEU A 346 22.02 7.31 9.81
C LEU A 346 23.15 8.29 10.16
N CYS A 347 23.28 8.71 11.42
CA CYS A 347 24.31 9.65 11.90
C CYS A 347 25.73 9.42 11.37
N ARG A 348 26.12 8.16 11.14
CA ARG A 348 27.46 7.78 10.63
C ARG A 348 27.67 8.13 9.16
N PHE A 349 26.59 8.25 8.38
CA PHE A 349 26.64 8.40 6.93
C PHE A 349 26.37 9.84 6.47
N ILE A 350 25.73 10.68 7.29
CA ILE A 350 25.16 11.96 6.84
C ILE A 350 25.86 13.22 7.34
N ARG A 351 27.13 13.12 7.80
CA ARG A 351 27.82 14.24 8.48
C ARG A 351 27.90 15.51 7.63
N PHE A 352 28.28 15.38 6.35
CA PHE A 352 28.37 16.52 5.44
C PHE A 352 27.00 17.13 5.14
N GLN A 353 25.97 16.29 4.98
CA GLN A 353 24.59 16.72 4.76
C GLN A 353 24.04 17.49 5.96
N LEU A 354 24.36 17.06 7.18
CA LEU A 354 23.99 17.80 8.38
C LEU A 354 24.71 19.14 8.47
N GLU A 355 26.01 19.18 8.19
CA GLU A 355 26.76 20.45 8.17
C GLU A 355 26.12 21.45 7.18
N ALA A 356 25.81 20.99 5.97
CA ALA A 356 25.10 21.79 4.97
C ALA A 356 23.71 22.23 5.45
N PHE A 357 22.91 21.33 6.04
CA PHE A 357 21.59 21.65 6.55
C PHE A 357 21.64 22.69 7.69
N PHE A 358 22.57 22.55 8.63
CA PHE A 358 22.76 23.52 9.71
C PHE A 358 23.21 24.88 9.16
N GLY A 359 24.19 24.89 8.26
CA GLY A 359 24.78 26.11 7.70
C GLY A 359 23.81 26.88 6.79
N PHE A 360 23.15 26.19 5.86
CA PHE A 360 22.30 26.81 4.85
C PHE A 360 20.86 27.03 5.31
N VAL A 361 20.33 26.20 6.21
CA VAL A 361 18.94 26.27 6.67
C VAL A 361 18.84 26.76 8.11
N LEU A 362 19.23 25.96 9.10
CA LEU A 362 18.89 26.24 10.50
C LEU A 362 19.49 27.55 11.02
N LEU A 363 20.80 27.76 10.87
CA LEU A 363 21.48 28.95 11.37
C LEU A 363 21.07 30.21 10.61
N ARG A 364 20.83 30.08 9.30
CA ARG A 364 20.32 31.17 8.47
C ARG A 364 18.91 31.58 8.90
N THR A 365 18.02 30.62 9.12
CA THR A 365 16.63 30.85 9.49
C THR A 365 16.46 31.29 10.95
N ALA A 366 17.37 30.90 11.85
CA ALA A 366 17.41 31.41 13.22
C ALA A 366 17.93 32.86 13.32
N GLY A 367 18.54 33.39 12.26
CA GLY A 367 19.08 34.75 12.22
C GLY A 367 17.99 35.84 12.21
N ALA A 368 18.38 37.06 12.61
CA ALA A 368 17.48 38.21 12.77
C ALA A 368 16.73 38.68 11.50
N GLY A 369 17.05 38.12 10.33
CA GLY A 369 16.41 38.45 9.04
C GLY A 369 15.17 37.63 8.71
N SER A 370 14.87 36.56 9.47
CA SER A 370 13.73 35.69 9.21
C SER A 370 12.49 36.04 10.04
N PRO A 371 11.27 35.71 9.59
CA PRO A 371 10.05 35.83 10.37
C PRO A 371 10.16 35.10 11.72
N SER A 372 9.61 35.69 12.79
CA SER A 372 9.71 35.16 14.16
C SER A 372 9.23 33.72 14.31
N GLN A 373 8.16 33.34 13.60
CA GLN A 373 7.64 31.97 13.59
C GLN A 373 8.64 30.97 13.00
N LEU A 374 9.39 31.36 11.97
CA LEU A 374 10.42 30.51 11.37
C LEU A 374 11.66 30.42 12.27
N GLN A 375 12.02 31.51 12.94
CA GLN A 375 13.09 31.50 13.95
C GLN A 375 12.77 30.54 15.10
N GLU A 376 11.54 30.56 15.62
CA GLU A 376 11.10 29.67 16.69
C GLU A 376 11.21 28.20 16.28
N VAL A 377 10.72 27.84 15.09
CA VAL A 377 10.83 26.47 14.56
C VAL A 377 12.29 26.05 14.36
N ALA A 378 13.15 26.94 13.84
CA ALA A 378 14.57 26.65 13.65
C ALA A 378 15.31 26.47 14.97
N LEU A 379 15.02 27.30 15.99
CA LEU A 379 15.60 27.19 17.32
C LEU A 379 15.14 25.90 18.02
N GLU A 380 13.86 25.56 17.95
CA GLU A 380 13.34 24.30 18.50
C GLU A 380 13.99 23.08 17.82
N ALA A 381 14.19 23.14 16.50
CA ALA A 381 14.92 22.09 15.78
C ALA A 381 16.36 21.95 16.29
N ILE A 382 17.11 23.06 16.43
CA ILE A 382 18.47 23.04 16.98
C ILE A 382 18.50 22.42 18.38
N ILE A 383 17.56 22.82 19.25
CA ILE A 383 17.42 22.24 20.60
C ILE A 383 17.17 20.73 20.53
N ASN A 384 16.31 20.28 19.62
CA ASN A 384 16.00 18.87 19.45
C ASN A 384 17.20 18.05 18.96
N PHE A 385 18.08 18.61 18.12
CA PHE A 385 19.36 17.99 17.77
C PHE A 385 20.31 17.91 18.98
N CYS A 386 20.46 19.01 19.74
CA CYS A 386 21.32 19.04 20.93
C CYS A 386 20.90 18.06 22.02
N ARG A 387 19.60 17.72 22.10
CA ARG A 387 19.07 16.73 23.05
C ARG A 387 19.43 15.27 22.67
N GLN A 388 19.91 15.01 21.45
CA GLN A 388 20.28 13.67 21.03
C GLN A 388 21.63 13.24 21.62
N LEU A 389 21.68 12.05 22.23
CA LEU A 389 22.86 11.53 22.93
C LEU A 389 24.13 11.46 22.07
N LYS A 390 23.99 11.27 20.76
CA LYS A 390 25.10 11.14 19.80
C LYS A 390 25.60 12.47 19.24
N PHE A 391 24.97 13.61 19.57
CA PHE A 391 25.27 14.90 18.91
C PHE A 391 26.60 15.52 19.36
N HIS A 392 27.08 15.14 20.54
CA HIS A 392 28.35 15.61 21.11
C HIS A 392 29.53 14.67 20.89
N SER A 393 29.33 13.54 20.18
CA SER A 393 30.32 12.48 19.94
C SER A 393 30.63 12.34 18.45
#